data_AF-A0A660LX46-F1
#
_entry.id   AF-A0A660LX46-F1
#
_cell.length_a   1.000
_cell.length_b   1.000
_cell.length_c   1.000
_cell.angle_alpha   90.00
_cell.angle_beta   90.00
_cell.angle_gamma   90.00
#
_symmetry.space_group_name_H-M   'P 1'
#
loop_
_entity.id
_entity.type
_entity.pdbx_description
1 polymer ?
#
loop_
_entity_poly.entity_id
_entity_poly.type
_entity_poly.pdbx_seq_one_letter_code
_entity_poly.pdbx_strand_id
1 'polypeptide(L)'
;LDKRAESRPLLFRAEARRAYANYARQQRRIAKRLKTPEATTLDFYTAWRDQYMARIQRITAAVQTGKLDKMLTRVLLLPDDASVKQLTQALIEIRTVCERQALVNAVYSARRKRARRTAQALVDTGDQAVAHTIDKFVSYYLYRTVARQRNIAVVDRHANVFVRVAQYICAHWQIRQLARAARRRLANIDTELFATEQLHDGLVARLFSLGIDLIEVLAARHEYEKALEKMSAAARRSPTKKLELYEKKTASIRSAYLDSVPGLAGLKDVQKAAKEIDDALLKVFDFDMQQCNDLMRALKRYRTLTRERKELELRLSRD
;
A
#
# COMPACT_ATOMS: atom_id res chain seq x y z
N LEU A 1 -6.97 -3.72 -5.38
CA LEU A 1 -6.17 -2.86 -6.31
C LEU A 1 -6.66 -1.42 -6.29
N ASP A 2 -7.96 -1.18 -6.18
CA ASP A 2 -8.55 0.17 -6.19
C ASP A 2 -8.02 1.09 -5.10
N LYS A 3 -7.97 0.63 -3.83
CA LYS A 3 -7.39 1.42 -2.73
C LYS A 3 -5.92 1.80 -2.96
N ARG A 4 -5.15 0.97 -3.67
CA ARG A 4 -3.75 1.26 -4.05
C ARG A 4 -3.67 2.26 -5.20
N ALA A 5 -4.56 2.15 -6.19
CA ALA A 5 -4.66 3.11 -7.28
C ALA A 5 -5.05 4.51 -6.78
N GLU A 6 -5.87 4.60 -5.72
CA GLU A 6 -6.23 5.85 -5.04
C GLU A 6 -5.09 6.42 -4.21
N SER A 7 -4.52 5.62 -3.31
CA SER A 7 -3.51 6.10 -2.35
C SER A 7 -2.14 6.35 -2.98
N ARG A 8 -1.73 5.54 -3.97
CA ARG A 8 -0.38 5.56 -4.56
C ARG A 8 -0.45 5.29 -6.07
N PRO A 9 -0.92 6.27 -6.86
CA PRO A 9 -1.14 6.10 -8.30
C PRO A 9 0.15 5.79 -9.08
N LEU A 10 1.32 6.24 -8.60
CA LEU A 10 2.60 6.02 -9.28
C LEU A 10 3.16 4.62 -9.08
N LEU A 11 3.06 4.06 -7.86
CA LEU A 11 3.39 2.66 -7.61
C LEU A 11 2.48 1.74 -8.41
N PHE A 12 1.17 2.04 -8.42
CA PHE A 12 0.21 1.30 -9.24
C PHE A 12 0.60 1.35 -10.73
N ARG A 13 1.05 2.50 -11.26
CA ARG A 13 1.55 2.58 -12.65
C ARG A 13 2.78 1.71 -12.89
N ALA A 14 3.73 1.68 -11.98
CA ALA A 14 4.93 0.86 -12.12
C ALA A 14 4.59 -0.63 -12.14
N GLU A 15 3.72 -1.08 -11.23
CA GLU A 15 3.22 -2.46 -11.17
C GLU A 15 2.39 -2.81 -12.42
N ALA A 16 1.50 -1.92 -12.85
CA ALA A 16 0.70 -2.11 -14.06
C ALA A 16 1.57 -2.17 -15.32
N ARG A 17 2.63 -1.36 -15.43
CA ARG A 17 3.61 -1.43 -16.52
C ARG A 17 4.32 -2.79 -16.55
N ARG A 18 4.72 -3.32 -15.39
CA ARG A 18 5.32 -4.66 -15.27
C ARG A 18 4.32 -5.74 -15.71
N ALA A 19 3.08 -5.69 -15.23
CA ALA A 19 2.04 -6.62 -15.64
C ALA A 19 1.76 -6.57 -17.16
N TYR A 20 1.75 -5.36 -17.75
CA TYR A 20 1.57 -5.18 -19.19
C TYR A 20 2.73 -5.72 -20.00
N ALA A 21 3.97 -5.54 -19.52
CA ALA A 21 5.17 -6.08 -20.15
C ALA A 21 5.21 -7.61 -20.11
N ASN A 22 4.78 -8.21 -18.98
CA ASN A 22 4.75 -9.66 -18.77
C ASN A 22 3.76 -10.38 -19.69
N TYR A 23 2.70 -9.69 -20.14
CA TYR A 23 1.72 -10.25 -21.07
C TYR A 23 2.15 -10.03 -22.53
N ALA A 24 2.80 -11.04 -23.11
CA ALA A 24 3.46 -10.97 -24.41
C ALA A 24 2.48 -10.77 -25.59
N ARG A 25 2.99 -10.23 -26.71
CA ARG A 25 2.21 -10.00 -27.94
C ARG A 25 1.58 -11.27 -28.50
N GLN A 26 2.26 -12.41 -28.41
CA GLN A 26 1.74 -13.70 -28.87
C GLN A 26 0.54 -14.15 -28.02
N GLN A 27 0.64 -14.06 -26.70
CA GLN A 27 -0.45 -14.40 -25.77
C GLN A 27 -1.68 -13.52 -26.00
N ARG A 28 -1.47 -12.22 -26.28
CA ARG A 28 -2.55 -11.29 -26.68
C ARG A 28 -3.24 -11.68 -27.98
N ARG A 29 -2.48 -12.18 -28.97
CA ARG A 29 -3.04 -12.67 -30.23
C ARG A 29 -3.87 -13.92 -30.01
N ILE A 30 -3.41 -14.83 -29.14
CA ILE A 30 -4.15 -16.03 -28.77
C ILE A 30 -5.47 -15.64 -28.09
N ALA A 31 -5.43 -14.78 -27.07
CA ALA A 31 -6.65 -14.28 -26.43
C ALA A 31 -7.61 -13.61 -27.44
N LYS A 32 -7.12 -12.77 -28.36
CA LYS A 32 -7.96 -12.18 -29.42
C LYS A 32 -8.61 -13.22 -30.33
N ARG A 33 -7.93 -14.34 -30.61
CA ARG A 33 -8.43 -15.43 -31.46
C ARG A 33 -9.41 -16.35 -30.73
N LEU A 34 -9.26 -16.48 -29.42
CA LEU A 34 -10.19 -17.20 -28.54
C LEU A 34 -11.48 -16.42 -28.31
N LYS A 35 -11.43 -15.08 -28.38
CA LYS A 35 -12.64 -14.26 -28.29
C LYS A 35 -13.55 -14.48 -29.50
N THR A 36 -14.77 -14.93 -29.23
CA THR A 36 -15.85 -15.09 -30.20
C THR A 36 -17.06 -14.27 -29.74
N PRO A 37 -18.10 -14.06 -30.58
CA PRO A 37 -19.33 -13.41 -30.11
C PRO A 37 -20.06 -14.22 -29.04
N GLU A 38 -19.90 -15.54 -29.05
CA GLU A 38 -20.57 -16.48 -28.13
C GLU A 38 -19.81 -16.67 -26.81
N ALA A 39 -18.47 -16.66 -26.85
CA ALA A 39 -17.61 -16.90 -25.69
C ALA A 39 -16.46 -15.88 -25.61
N THR A 40 -16.25 -15.32 -24.42
CA THR A 40 -15.09 -14.49 -24.11
C THR A 40 -13.88 -15.35 -23.75
N THR A 41 -12.70 -14.73 -23.76
CA THR A 41 -11.46 -15.38 -23.29
C THR A 41 -11.51 -15.77 -21.83
N LEU A 42 -12.23 -15.00 -21.01
CA LEU A 42 -12.41 -15.30 -19.59
C LEU A 42 -13.27 -16.56 -19.44
N ASP A 43 -14.33 -16.70 -20.23
CA ASP A 43 -15.22 -17.87 -20.18
C ASP A 43 -14.49 -19.16 -20.54
N PHE A 44 -13.56 -19.10 -21.49
CA PHE A 44 -12.68 -20.23 -21.79
C PHE A 44 -11.77 -20.59 -20.61
N TYR A 45 -11.16 -19.59 -19.96
CA TYR A 45 -10.27 -19.82 -18.82
C TYR A 45 -11.00 -20.28 -17.56
N THR A 46 -12.22 -19.80 -17.31
CA THR A 46 -13.07 -20.31 -16.22
C THR A 46 -13.50 -21.75 -16.50
N ALA A 47 -13.92 -22.07 -17.73
CA ALA A 47 -14.22 -23.45 -18.11
C ALA A 47 -13.00 -24.38 -17.96
N TRP A 48 -11.79 -23.90 -18.28
CA TRP A 48 -10.56 -24.66 -18.08
C TRP A 48 -10.28 -24.98 -16.62
N ARG A 49 -10.46 -23.99 -15.73
CA ARG A 49 -10.29 -24.20 -14.29
C ARG A 49 -11.39 -25.08 -13.69
N ASP A 50 -12.64 -24.77 -13.99
CA ASP A 50 -13.78 -25.33 -13.26
C ASP A 50 -14.21 -26.69 -13.82
N GLN A 51 -14.03 -26.93 -15.13
CA GLN A 51 -14.42 -28.20 -15.76
C GLN A 51 -13.23 -29.12 -15.95
N TYR A 52 -12.17 -28.66 -16.62
CA TYR A 52 -11.05 -29.52 -17.00
C TYR A 52 -10.11 -29.83 -15.82
N MET A 53 -9.61 -28.81 -15.12
CA MET A 53 -8.69 -29.04 -13.99
C MET A 53 -9.36 -29.82 -12.85
N ALA A 54 -10.62 -29.50 -12.52
CA ALA A 54 -11.37 -30.23 -11.49
C ALA A 54 -11.56 -31.71 -11.86
N ARG A 55 -11.80 -32.03 -13.14
CA ARG A 55 -11.92 -33.42 -13.60
C ARG A 55 -10.60 -34.17 -13.60
N ILE A 56 -9.52 -33.53 -14.04
CA ILE A 56 -8.19 -34.15 -14.01
C ILE A 56 -7.76 -34.44 -12.57
N GLN A 57 -7.96 -33.50 -11.64
CA GLN A 57 -7.65 -33.72 -10.22
C GLN A 57 -8.43 -34.89 -9.63
N ARG A 58 -9.71 -35.07 -10.01
CA ARG A 58 -10.50 -36.23 -9.59
C ARG A 58 -9.96 -37.53 -10.18
N ILE A 59 -9.55 -37.52 -11.45
CA ILE A 59 -8.97 -38.70 -12.12
C ILE A 59 -7.64 -39.07 -11.48
N THR A 60 -6.74 -38.12 -11.24
CA THR A 60 -5.45 -38.38 -10.61
C THR A 60 -5.59 -38.85 -9.16
N ALA A 61 -6.52 -38.25 -8.39
CA ALA A 61 -6.84 -38.71 -7.04
C ALA A 61 -7.41 -40.14 -7.05
N ALA A 62 -8.28 -40.47 -8.01
CA ALA A 62 -8.84 -41.82 -8.15
C ALA A 62 -7.75 -42.86 -8.48
N VAL A 63 -6.79 -42.51 -9.33
CA VAL A 63 -5.63 -43.36 -9.65
C VAL A 63 -4.77 -43.61 -8.41
N GLN A 64 -4.52 -42.58 -7.60
CA GLN A 64 -3.74 -42.70 -6.36
C GLN A 64 -4.35 -43.67 -5.33
N THR A 65 -5.65 -43.95 -5.41
CA THR A 65 -6.29 -44.95 -4.53
C THR A 65 -5.92 -46.41 -4.87
N GLY A 66 -5.21 -46.66 -5.97
CA GLY A 66 -4.74 -47.98 -6.38
C GLY A 66 -5.83 -48.97 -6.81
N LYS A 67 -7.11 -48.54 -6.83
CA LYS A 67 -8.25 -49.37 -7.25
C LYS A 67 -8.16 -49.72 -8.74
N LEU A 68 -7.69 -48.80 -9.57
CA LEU A 68 -7.51 -49.02 -11.01
C LEU A 68 -6.40 -50.04 -11.28
N ASP A 69 -5.26 -49.92 -10.58
CA ASP A 69 -4.14 -50.86 -10.70
C ASP A 69 -4.58 -52.29 -10.34
N LYS A 70 -5.33 -52.45 -9.24
CA LYS A 70 -5.91 -53.73 -8.81
C LYS A 70 -6.94 -54.30 -9.78
N MET A 71 -7.70 -53.44 -10.46
CA MET A 71 -8.61 -53.88 -11.51
C MET A 71 -7.87 -54.32 -12.77
N LEU A 72 -6.82 -53.59 -13.16
CA LEU A 72 -6.05 -53.90 -14.35
C LEU A 72 -5.22 -55.17 -14.18
N THR A 73 -4.62 -55.41 -13.00
CA THR A 73 -3.97 -56.70 -12.69
C THR A 73 -4.97 -57.85 -12.78
N ARG A 74 -6.17 -57.67 -12.24
CA ARG A 74 -7.21 -58.71 -12.22
C ARG A 74 -7.80 -58.99 -13.60
N VAL A 75 -8.04 -57.96 -14.42
CA VAL A 75 -8.74 -58.08 -15.71
C VAL A 75 -7.78 -58.47 -16.84
N LEU A 76 -6.55 -57.93 -16.84
CA LEU A 76 -5.58 -58.16 -17.91
C LEU A 76 -4.55 -59.24 -17.57
N LEU A 77 -4.61 -59.82 -16.36
CA LEU A 77 -3.71 -60.87 -15.89
C LEU A 77 -2.22 -60.52 -16.10
N LEU A 78 -1.88 -59.24 -15.86
CA LEU A 78 -0.53 -58.74 -16.04
C LEU A 78 0.38 -59.23 -14.90
N PRO A 79 1.51 -59.88 -15.20
CA PRO A 79 2.40 -60.45 -14.18
C PRO A 79 3.26 -59.41 -13.45
N ASP A 80 3.53 -58.26 -14.09
CA ASP A 80 4.47 -57.25 -13.57
C ASP A 80 3.78 -55.95 -13.16
N ASP A 81 4.00 -55.50 -11.92
CA ASP A 81 3.53 -54.20 -11.41
C ASP A 81 4.02 -53.01 -12.24
N ALA A 82 5.17 -53.15 -12.90
CA ALA A 82 5.73 -52.13 -13.78
C ALA A 82 4.89 -51.94 -15.05
N SER A 83 4.41 -53.03 -15.65
CA SER A 83 3.57 -53.00 -16.86
C SER A 83 2.19 -52.38 -16.57
N VAL A 84 1.62 -52.67 -15.40
CA VAL A 84 0.35 -52.11 -14.94
C VAL A 84 0.48 -50.59 -14.76
N LYS A 85 1.57 -50.13 -14.16
CA LYS A 85 1.84 -48.68 -13.99
C LYS A 85 2.05 -47.95 -15.32
N GLN A 86 2.67 -48.59 -16.32
CA GLN A 86 2.81 -48.01 -17.65
C GLN A 86 1.46 -47.90 -18.36
N LEU A 87 0.61 -48.93 -18.26
CA LEU A 87 -0.73 -48.91 -18.83
C LEU A 87 -1.65 -47.89 -18.15
N THR A 88 -1.56 -47.75 -16.82
CA THR A 88 -2.35 -46.74 -16.10
C THR A 88 -1.92 -45.33 -16.52
N GLN A 89 -0.62 -45.09 -16.69
CA GLN A 89 -0.11 -43.83 -17.24
C GLN A 89 -0.63 -43.57 -18.66
N ALA A 90 -0.56 -44.54 -19.56
CA ALA A 90 -1.08 -44.41 -20.93
C ALA A 90 -2.60 -44.13 -20.96
N LEU A 91 -3.38 -44.79 -20.11
CA LEU A 91 -4.82 -44.54 -19.99
C LEU A 91 -5.14 -43.14 -19.45
N ILE A 92 -4.35 -42.64 -18.50
CA ILE A 92 -4.46 -41.27 -17.99
C ILE A 92 -4.16 -40.29 -19.12
N GLU A 93 -3.10 -40.50 -19.89
CA GLU A 93 -2.74 -39.66 -21.03
C GLU A 93 -3.87 -39.60 -22.07
N ILE A 94 -4.39 -40.75 -22.49
CA ILE A 94 -5.53 -40.83 -23.42
C ILE A 94 -6.74 -40.09 -22.85
N ARG A 95 -7.05 -40.32 -21.56
CA ARG A 95 -8.18 -39.66 -20.90
C ARG A 95 -7.99 -38.15 -20.83
N THR A 96 -6.78 -37.67 -20.56
CA THR A 96 -6.49 -36.23 -20.56
C THR A 96 -6.76 -35.63 -21.92
N VAL A 97 -6.32 -36.26 -23.01
CA VAL A 97 -6.59 -35.80 -24.39
C VAL A 97 -8.10 -35.74 -24.67
N CYS A 98 -8.87 -36.74 -24.24
CA CYS A 98 -10.33 -36.72 -24.36
C CYS A 98 -10.97 -35.56 -23.59
N GLU A 99 -10.55 -35.29 -22.35
CA GLU A 99 -11.08 -34.17 -21.55
C GLU A 99 -10.69 -32.81 -22.13
N ARG A 100 -9.48 -32.69 -22.72
CA ARG A 100 -9.06 -31.48 -23.46
C ARG A 100 -9.99 -31.19 -24.64
N GLN A 101 -10.32 -32.23 -25.40
CA GLN A 101 -11.26 -32.11 -26.53
C GLN A 101 -12.68 -31.82 -26.06
N ALA A 102 -13.14 -32.45 -24.97
CA ALA A 102 -14.46 -32.21 -24.39
C ALA A 102 -14.62 -30.74 -23.95
N LEU A 103 -13.60 -30.17 -23.31
CA LEU A 103 -13.59 -28.75 -22.95
C LEU A 103 -13.73 -27.84 -24.17
N VAL A 104 -12.94 -28.08 -25.21
CA VAL A 104 -12.98 -27.27 -26.42
C VAL A 104 -14.35 -27.35 -27.10
N ASN A 105 -14.97 -28.54 -27.11
CA ASN A 105 -16.30 -28.75 -27.68
C ASN A 105 -17.40 -28.09 -26.84
N ALA A 106 -17.22 -27.98 -25.52
CA ALA A 106 -18.18 -27.32 -24.63
C ALA A 106 -18.16 -25.79 -24.80
N VAL A 107 -16.98 -25.20 -25.00
CA VAL A 107 -16.83 -23.74 -25.11
C VAL A 107 -17.06 -23.22 -26.54
N TYR A 108 -16.72 -24.01 -27.56
CA TYR A 108 -16.79 -23.57 -28.97
C TYR A 108 -17.65 -24.49 -29.83
N SER A 109 -18.60 -23.88 -30.53
CA SER A 109 -19.42 -24.57 -31.54
C SER A 109 -18.57 -25.03 -32.75
N ALA A 110 -18.98 -26.13 -33.39
CA ALA A 110 -18.26 -26.74 -34.52
C ALA A 110 -18.04 -25.79 -35.72
N ARG A 111 -18.86 -24.72 -35.81
CA ARG A 111 -18.77 -23.68 -36.85
C ARG A 111 -17.51 -22.81 -36.72
N ARG A 112 -16.92 -22.67 -35.51
CA ARG A 112 -15.79 -21.76 -35.25
C ARG A 112 -14.42 -22.47 -35.31
N LYS A 113 -14.05 -22.96 -36.50
CA LYS A 113 -12.81 -23.74 -36.73
C LYS A 113 -11.52 -23.04 -36.26
N ARG A 114 -11.39 -21.72 -36.42
CA ARG A 114 -10.18 -20.97 -36.05
C ARG A 114 -9.97 -20.86 -34.54
N ALA A 115 -11.02 -20.48 -33.79
CA ALA A 115 -10.97 -20.38 -32.32
C ALA A 115 -10.75 -21.75 -31.68
N ARG A 116 -11.42 -22.78 -32.23
CA ARG A 116 -11.25 -24.18 -31.85
C ARG A 116 -9.81 -24.66 -31.98
N ARG A 117 -9.17 -24.45 -33.14
CA ARG A 117 -7.77 -24.82 -33.36
C ARG A 117 -6.82 -24.09 -32.40
N THR A 118 -7.07 -22.81 -32.11
CA THR A 118 -6.25 -22.07 -31.15
C THR A 118 -6.46 -22.51 -29.71
N ALA A 119 -7.67 -22.92 -29.35
CA ALA A 119 -7.98 -23.47 -28.04
C ALA A 119 -7.31 -24.83 -27.85
N GLN A 120 -7.40 -25.70 -28.85
CA GLN A 120 -6.69 -27.00 -28.85
C GLN A 120 -5.19 -26.80 -28.70
N ALA A 121 -4.57 -26.01 -29.59
CA ALA A 121 -3.14 -25.74 -29.53
C ALA A 121 -2.69 -25.15 -28.18
N LEU A 122 -3.52 -24.34 -27.52
CA LEU A 122 -3.20 -23.81 -26.20
C LEU A 122 -3.27 -24.90 -25.12
N VAL A 123 -4.31 -25.73 -25.12
CA VAL A 123 -4.47 -26.81 -24.14
C VAL A 123 -3.40 -27.90 -24.34
N ASP A 124 -2.92 -28.08 -25.56
CA ASP A 124 -1.86 -29.03 -25.90
C ASP A 124 -0.46 -28.60 -25.40
N THR A 125 -0.22 -27.31 -25.14
CA THR A 125 1.07 -26.83 -24.58
C THR A 125 1.36 -27.27 -23.14
N GLY A 126 0.40 -27.88 -22.45
CA GLY A 126 0.52 -28.41 -21.09
C GLY A 126 -0.14 -27.54 -20.02
N ASP A 127 -0.62 -28.18 -18.95
CA ASP A 127 -1.51 -27.56 -17.97
C ASP A 127 -0.82 -26.43 -17.19
N GLN A 128 0.47 -26.58 -16.88
CA GLN A 128 1.26 -25.56 -16.18
C GLN A 128 1.49 -24.30 -17.03
N ALA A 129 1.77 -24.48 -18.33
CA ALA A 129 1.93 -23.38 -19.26
C ALA A 129 0.61 -22.60 -19.43
N VAL A 130 -0.50 -23.32 -19.52
CA VAL A 130 -1.84 -22.72 -19.58
C VAL A 130 -2.15 -21.94 -18.29
N ALA A 131 -1.93 -22.53 -17.11
CA ALA A 131 -2.10 -21.83 -15.83
C ALA A 131 -1.31 -20.52 -15.78
N HIS A 132 -0.04 -20.57 -16.17
CA HIS A 132 0.82 -19.37 -16.19
C HIS A 132 0.33 -18.31 -17.19
N THR A 133 -0.23 -18.71 -18.33
CA THR A 133 -0.85 -17.77 -19.27
C THR A 133 -2.13 -17.14 -18.72
N ILE A 134 -2.92 -17.90 -17.95
CA ILE A 134 -4.13 -17.41 -17.28
C ILE A 134 -3.77 -16.38 -16.23
N ASP A 135 -2.80 -16.66 -15.36
CA ASP A 135 -2.37 -15.71 -14.31
C ASP A 135 -1.86 -14.38 -14.92
N LYS A 136 -1.09 -14.46 -16.00
CA LYS A 136 -0.63 -13.28 -16.75
C LYS A 136 -1.80 -12.52 -17.40
N PHE A 137 -2.80 -13.23 -17.91
CA PHE A 137 -3.97 -12.61 -18.51
C PHE A 137 -4.87 -11.94 -17.47
N VAL A 138 -5.14 -12.62 -16.35
CA VAL A 138 -5.96 -12.11 -15.23
C VAL A 138 -5.30 -10.88 -14.63
N SER A 139 -4.00 -10.93 -14.32
CA SER A 139 -3.27 -9.76 -13.82
C SER A 139 -3.33 -8.60 -14.81
N TYR A 140 -3.04 -8.83 -16.10
CA TYR A 140 -3.17 -7.80 -17.14
C TYR A 140 -4.57 -7.18 -17.20
N TYR A 141 -5.62 -8.01 -17.20
CA TYR A 141 -7.00 -7.55 -17.31
C TYR A 141 -7.43 -6.75 -16.07
N LEU A 142 -7.10 -7.22 -14.86
CA LEU A 142 -7.37 -6.52 -13.61
C LEU A 142 -6.69 -5.14 -13.58
N TYR A 143 -5.39 -5.06 -13.84
CA TYR A 143 -4.70 -3.75 -13.89
C TYR A 143 -5.30 -2.83 -14.97
N ARG A 144 -5.73 -3.39 -16.10
CA ARG A 144 -6.36 -2.62 -17.17
C ARG A 144 -7.76 -2.10 -16.82
N THR A 145 -8.57 -2.89 -16.12
CA THR A 145 -9.90 -2.46 -15.67
C THR A 145 -9.79 -1.36 -14.62
N VAL A 146 -8.94 -1.54 -13.62
CA VAL A 146 -8.69 -0.54 -12.56
C VAL A 146 -8.09 0.75 -13.16
N ALA A 147 -7.13 0.63 -14.07
CA ALA A 147 -6.56 1.78 -14.76
C ALA A 147 -7.60 2.55 -15.58
N ARG A 148 -8.55 1.87 -16.21
CA ARG A 148 -9.66 2.51 -16.94
C ARG A 148 -10.64 3.19 -15.99
N GLN A 149 -11.07 2.52 -14.92
CA GLN A 149 -12.00 3.08 -13.93
C GLN A 149 -11.45 4.35 -13.28
N ARG A 150 -10.14 4.38 -13.04
CA ARG A 150 -9.45 5.51 -12.39
C ARG A 150 -8.82 6.51 -13.37
N ASN A 151 -9.04 6.34 -14.67
CA ASN A 151 -8.42 7.16 -15.73
C ASN A 151 -6.89 7.29 -15.62
N ILE A 152 -6.21 6.24 -15.13
CA ILE A 152 -4.75 6.22 -15.00
C ILE A 152 -4.13 5.78 -16.32
N ALA A 153 -3.34 6.66 -16.94
CA ALA A 153 -2.60 6.31 -18.14
C ALA A 153 -1.43 5.37 -17.81
N VAL A 154 -1.52 4.12 -18.27
CA VAL A 154 -0.45 3.12 -18.17
C VAL A 154 0.12 2.86 -19.57
N VAL A 155 1.43 3.01 -19.70
CA VAL A 155 2.15 2.77 -20.97
C VAL A 155 2.29 1.28 -21.21
N ASP A 156 1.78 0.81 -22.34
CA ASP A 156 1.84 -0.58 -22.74
C ASP A 156 2.96 -0.82 -23.76
N ARG A 157 3.99 -1.58 -23.38
CA ARG A 157 5.16 -1.87 -24.25
C ARG A 157 4.78 -2.55 -25.56
N HIS A 158 3.74 -3.39 -25.55
CA HIS A 158 3.32 -4.19 -26.69
C HIS A 158 2.18 -3.57 -27.50
N ALA A 159 1.77 -2.34 -27.18
CA ALA A 159 0.79 -1.57 -27.96
C ALA A 159 1.44 -0.92 -29.20
N ASN A 160 0.60 -0.46 -30.13
CA ASN A 160 1.05 0.27 -31.32
C ASN A 160 1.83 1.53 -30.91
N VAL A 161 2.81 1.94 -31.74
CA VAL A 161 3.69 3.08 -31.44
C VAL A 161 2.89 4.36 -31.17
N PHE A 162 1.87 4.67 -31.97
CA PHE A 162 1.00 5.83 -31.74
C PHE A 162 0.26 5.78 -30.39
N VAL A 163 -0.26 4.60 -30.02
CA VAL A 163 -0.94 4.41 -28.73
C VAL A 163 0.06 4.59 -27.59
N ARG A 164 1.30 4.10 -27.75
CA ARG A 164 2.37 4.30 -26.76
C ARG A 164 2.73 5.76 -26.57
N VAL A 165 2.85 6.52 -27.67
CA VAL A 165 3.16 7.96 -27.62
C VAL A 165 2.02 8.71 -26.93
N ALA A 166 0.77 8.46 -27.31
CA ALA A 166 -0.39 9.07 -26.65
C ALA A 166 -0.46 8.73 -25.14
N GLN A 167 -0.21 7.46 -24.78
CA GLN A 167 -0.14 7.02 -23.38
C GLN A 167 1.01 7.68 -22.61
N TYR A 168 2.16 7.87 -23.25
CA TYR A 168 3.31 8.55 -22.66
C TYR A 168 3.00 10.02 -22.38
N ILE A 169 2.44 10.72 -23.36
CA ILE A 169 2.01 12.12 -23.23
C ILE A 169 1.00 12.22 -22.08
N CYS A 170 -0.08 11.42 -22.10
CA CYS A 170 -1.09 11.44 -21.05
C CYS A 170 -0.50 11.14 -19.66
N ALA A 171 0.39 10.14 -19.56
CA ALA A 171 1.04 9.80 -18.31
C ALA A 171 1.91 10.96 -17.79
N HIS A 172 2.65 11.63 -18.68
CA HIS A 172 3.49 12.77 -18.36
C HIS A 172 2.68 13.98 -17.87
N TRP A 173 1.58 14.30 -18.55
CA TRP A 173 0.66 15.35 -18.11
C TRP A 173 0.07 15.05 -16.73
N GLN A 174 -0.33 13.81 -16.49
CA GLN A 174 -0.86 13.40 -15.18
C GLN A 174 0.21 13.46 -14.07
N ILE A 175 1.45 13.04 -14.34
CA ILE A 175 2.56 13.16 -13.38
C ILE A 175 2.81 14.64 -13.08
N ARG A 176 2.87 15.50 -14.12
CA ARG A 176 3.02 16.95 -13.94
C ARG A 176 1.88 17.55 -13.13
N GLN A 177 0.64 17.13 -13.35
CA GLN A 177 -0.50 17.61 -12.60
C GLN A 177 -0.44 17.18 -11.12
N LEU A 178 -0.07 15.91 -10.86
CA LEU A 178 0.14 15.42 -9.50
C LEU A 178 1.28 16.16 -8.79
N ALA A 179 2.42 16.36 -9.46
CA ALA A 179 3.55 17.11 -8.92
C ALA A 179 3.18 18.58 -8.65
N ARG A 180 2.42 19.22 -9.54
CA ARG A 180 1.90 20.58 -9.31
C ARG A 180 0.93 20.64 -8.13
N ALA A 181 0.04 19.67 -8.00
CA ALA A 181 -0.89 19.59 -6.86
C ALA A 181 -0.14 19.38 -5.54
N ALA A 182 0.85 18.49 -5.53
CA ALA A 182 1.71 18.26 -4.37
C ALA A 182 2.50 19.53 -3.98
N ARG A 183 3.10 20.22 -4.96
CA ARG A 183 3.80 21.50 -4.72
C ARG A 183 2.87 22.60 -4.21
N ARG A 184 1.64 22.70 -4.75
CA ARG A 184 0.64 23.65 -4.23
C ARG A 184 0.22 23.30 -2.80
N ARG A 185 0.04 22.01 -2.50
CA ARG A 185 -0.28 21.57 -1.15
C ARG A 185 0.88 21.86 -0.19
N LEU A 186 2.12 21.64 -0.61
CA LEU A 186 3.30 22.04 0.16
C LEU A 186 3.32 23.55 0.43
N ALA A 187 3.14 24.39 -0.59
CA ALA A 187 3.08 25.84 -0.41
C ALA A 187 1.96 26.26 0.56
N ASN A 188 0.78 25.63 0.47
CA ASN A 188 -0.31 25.88 1.42
C ASN A 188 0.03 25.39 2.84
N ILE A 189 0.74 24.28 2.98
CA ILE A 189 1.21 23.82 4.29
C ILE A 189 2.24 24.79 4.85
N ASP A 190 3.16 25.31 4.04
CA ASP A 190 4.16 26.27 4.49
C ASP A 190 3.51 27.59 4.92
N THR A 191 2.45 28.06 4.24
CA THR A 191 1.69 29.23 4.69
C THR A 191 0.87 28.96 5.95
N GLU A 192 0.23 27.79 6.06
CA GLU A 192 -0.48 27.37 7.28
C GLU A 192 0.49 27.22 8.47
N LEU A 193 1.68 26.63 8.26
CA LEU A 193 2.74 26.53 9.25
C LEU A 193 3.16 27.92 9.69
N PHE A 194 3.53 28.80 8.76
CA PHE A 194 3.92 30.18 9.08
C PHE A 194 2.84 30.94 9.87
N ALA A 195 1.56 30.81 9.49
CA ALA A 195 0.46 31.39 10.25
C ALA A 195 0.37 30.81 11.67
N THR A 196 0.55 29.49 11.83
CA THR A 196 0.57 28.87 13.17
C THR A 196 1.81 29.18 13.99
N GLU A 197 2.94 29.50 13.36
CA GLU A 197 4.15 29.96 14.03
C GLU A 197 3.98 31.40 14.52
N GLN A 198 3.29 32.25 13.76
CA GLN A 198 2.96 33.62 14.18
C GLN A 198 1.93 33.66 15.31
N LEU A 199 1.10 32.63 15.47
CA LEU A 199 0.19 32.52 16.59
C LEU A 199 0.99 32.38 17.91
N HIS A 200 0.65 33.22 18.89
CA HIS A 200 1.29 33.27 20.20
C HIS A 200 2.80 33.58 20.13
N ASP A 201 3.21 34.56 19.32
CA ASP A 201 4.58 35.12 19.25
C ASP A 201 5.70 34.08 19.00
N GLY A 202 5.42 33.03 18.22
CA GLY A 202 6.42 31.99 17.95
C GLY A 202 6.52 30.90 19.02
N LEU A 203 5.66 30.90 20.03
CA LEU A 203 5.68 29.89 21.10
C LEU A 203 5.41 28.48 20.58
N VAL A 204 4.54 28.32 19.59
CA VAL A 204 4.23 27.01 18.99
C VAL A 204 5.47 26.39 18.35
N ALA A 205 6.24 27.19 17.60
CA ALA A 205 7.49 26.75 16.98
C ALA A 205 8.55 26.39 18.02
N ARG A 206 8.69 27.25 19.04
CA ARG A 206 9.64 27.06 20.15
C ARG A 206 9.32 25.80 20.95
N LEU A 207 8.06 25.60 21.35
CA LEU A 207 7.65 24.40 22.10
C LEU A 207 7.86 23.12 21.28
N PHE A 208 7.64 23.17 19.96
CA PHE A 208 7.90 22.04 19.09
C PHE A 208 9.39 21.77 18.89
N SER A 209 10.23 22.80 18.70
CA SER A 209 11.69 22.62 18.61
C SER A 209 12.29 22.13 19.92
N LEU A 210 11.73 22.57 21.04
CA LEU A 210 12.12 22.12 22.37
C LEU A 210 11.56 20.72 22.72
N GLY A 211 10.69 20.13 21.88
CA GLY A 211 10.15 18.79 22.13
C GLY A 211 9.30 18.67 23.41
N ILE A 212 8.82 19.79 23.96
CA ILE A 212 8.10 19.81 25.24
C ILE A 212 6.69 19.26 25.04
N ASP A 213 6.30 18.27 25.84
CA ASP A 213 4.93 17.79 25.86
C ASP A 213 4.05 18.71 26.72
N LEU A 214 3.24 19.53 26.03
CA LEU A 214 2.35 20.51 26.65
C LEU A 214 1.41 19.90 27.70
N ILE A 215 1.05 18.62 27.57
CA ILE A 215 0.18 17.93 28.54
C ILE A 215 0.88 17.84 29.91
N GLU A 216 2.18 17.54 29.92
CA GLU A 216 2.98 17.50 31.15
C GLU A 216 3.14 18.90 31.75
N VAL A 217 3.31 19.92 30.90
CA VAL A 217 3.36 21.33 31.33
C VAL A 217 2.04 21.78 31.95
N LEU A 218 0.90 21.43 31.35
CA LEU A 218 -0.41 21.75 31.89
C LEU A 218 -0.72 20.99 33.18
N ALA A 219 -0.26 19.74 33.30
CA ALA A 219 -0.34 18.98 34.55
C ALA A 219 0.49 19.66 35.66
N ALA A 220 1.74 20.04 35.35
CA ALA A 220 2.61 20.78 36.28
C ALA A 220 2.01 22.13 36.69
N ARG A 221 1.34 22.84 35.77
CA ARG A 221 0.59 24.06 36.06
C ARG A 221 -0.57 23.79 37.02
N HIS A 222 -1.38 22.77 36.77
CA HIS A 222 -2.50 22.46 37.63
C HIS A 222 -2.05 22.05 39.04
N GLU A 223 -0.93 21.36 39.16
CA GLU A 223 -0.31 21.07 40.46
C GLU A 223 0.24 22.32 41.15
N TYR A 224 0.80 23.26 40.38
CA TYR A 224 1.26 24.55 40.87
C TYR A 224 0.10 25.41 41.39
N GLU A 225 -1.02 25.50 40.66
CA GLU A 225 -2.22 26.21 41.09
C GLU A 225 -2.81 25.60 42.38
N LYS A 226 -2.94 24.27 42.44
CA LYS A 226 -3.36 23.55 43.67
C LYS A 226 -2.44 23.82 44.86
N ALA A 227 -1.13 23.89 44.62
CA ALA A 227 -0.17 24.16 45.67
C ALA A 227 -0.23 25.63 46.12
N LEU A 228 -0.44 26.58 45.20
CA LEU A 228 -0.69 27.98 45.53
C LEU A 228 -1.95 28.16 46.38
N GLU A 229 -3.04 27.46 46.04
CA GLU A 229 -4.28 27.46 46.82
C GLU A 229 -4.11 26.89 48.24
N LYS A 230 -3.11 26.05 48.48
CA LYS A 230 -2.79 25.54 49.83
C LYS A 230 -1.92 26.48 50.66
N MET A 231 -1.28 27.48 50.03
CA MET A 231 -0.42 28.44 50.73
C MET A 231 -1.23 29.55 51.41
N SER A 232 -0.69 30.10 52.50
CA SER A 232 -1.27 31.24 53.21
C SER A 232 -1.23 32.53 52.36
N ALA A 233 -2.18 33.45 52.58
CA ALA A 233 -2.32 34.66 51.78
C ALA A 233 -1.04 35.54 51.73
N ALA A 234 -0.23 35.54 52.80
CA ALA A 234 1.07 36.21 52.85
C ALA A 234 2.12 35.53 51.96
N ALA A 235 2.15 34.19 51.95
CA ALA A 235 3.07 33.41 51.13
C ALA A 235 2.67 33.41 49.64
N ARG A 236 1.39 33.58 49.33
CA ARG A 236 0.91 33.82 47.95
C ARG A 236 1.29 35.20 47.41
N ARG A 237 1.52 36.20 48.27
CA ARG A 237 1.94 37.55 47.84
C ARG A 237 3.45 37.66 47.63
N SER A 238 4.26 36.81 48.26
CA SER A 238 5.71 36.81 48.07
C SER A 238 6.13 36.19 46.72
N PRO A 239 6.83 36.93 45.84
CA PRO A 239 7.27 36.43 44.53
C PRO A 239 8.35 35.34 44.63
N THR A 240 9.21 35.39 45.65
CA THR A 240 10.26 34.39 45.90
C THR A 240 9.69 33.00 46.18
N LYS A 241 8.68 32.89 47.04
CA LYS A 241 8.04 31.59 47.33
C LYS A 241 7.27 31.02 46.14
N LYS A 242 6.79 31.87 45.22
CA LYS A 242 6.16 31.46 43.96
C LYS A 242 7.19 30.86 43.00
N LEU A 243 8.35 31.50 42.86
CA LEU A 243 9.45 31.00 42.03
C LEU A 243 9.98 29.66 42.53
N GLU A 244 10.22 29.50 43.84
CA GLU A 244 10.67 28.21 44.40
C GLU A 244 9.69 27.07 44.13
N LEU A 245 8.40 27.36 44.15
CA LEU A 245 7.35 26.36 43.93
C LEU A 245 7.24 26.01 42.44
N TYR A 246 7.34 27.00 41.56
CA TYR A 246 7.47 26.80 40.13
C TYR A 246 8.68 25.93 39.81
N GLU A 247 9.85 26.27 40.38
CA GLU A 247 11.08 25.55 40.10
C GLU A 247 11.00 24.08 40.51
N LYS A 248 10.43 23.79 41.69
CA LYS A 248 10.20 22.43 42.17
C LYS A 248 9.28 21.63 41.25
N LYS A 249 8.27 22.28 40.64
CA LYS A 249 7.28 21.62 39.79
C LYS A 249 7.70 21.48 38.34
N THR A 250 8.57 22.35 37.82
CA THR A 250 9.11 22.26 36.46
C THR A 250 10.45 21.52 36.39
N ALA A 251 11.02 21.11 37.52
CA ALA A 251 12.32 20.44 37.59
C ALA A 251 12.38 19.16 36.73
N SER A 252 11.33 18.33 36.73
CA SER A 252 11.31 17.08 35.94
C SER A 252 11.26 17.34 34.44
N ILE A 253 10.55 18.40 34.01
CA ILE A 253 10.44 18.79 32.60
C ILE A 253 11.79 19.37 32.13
N ARG A 254 12.45 20.16 32.98
CA ARG A 254 13.78 20.72 32.69
C ARG A 254 14.86 19.64 32.59
N SER A 255 14.89 18.68 33.51
CA SER A 255 15.87 17.58 33.45
C SER A 255 15.66 16.70 32.22
N ALA A 256 14.41 16.32 31.91
CA ALA A 256 14.10 15.49 30.76
C ALA A 256 14.50 16.16 29.42
N TYR A 257 14.33 17.48 29.32
CA TYR A 257 14.79 18.22 28.15
C TYR A 257 16.32 18.27 28.06
N LEU A 258 17.01 18.60 29.16
CA LEU A 258 18.47 18.70 29.19
C LEU A 258 19.15 17.37 28.82
N ASP A 259 18.54 16.24 29.19
CA ASP A 259 19.00 14.90 28.81
C ASP A 259 18.78 14.59 27.32
N SER A 260 17.80 15.24 26.68
CA SER A 260 17.41 15.00 25.29
C SER A 260 18.20 15.81 24.25
N VAL A 261 18.91 16.87 24.66
CA VAL A 261 19.66 17.76 23.75
C VAL A 261 21.07 17.20 23.51
N PRO A 262 21.40 16.73 22.30
CA PRO A 262 22.73 16.25 21.99
C PRO A 262 23.72 17.43 21.84
N GLY A 263 24.90 17.31 22.44
CA GLY A 263 26.01 18.25 22.22
C GLY A 263 26.19 19.36 23.26
N LEU A 264 25.52 19.29 24.41
CA LEU A 264 25.75 20.21 25.54
C LEU A 264 27.11 19.91 26.22
N ALA A 265 28.21 20.39 25.63
CA ALA A 265 29.57 20.19 26.15
C ALA A 265 30.01 21.27 27.17
N GLY A 266 29.35 22.43 27.18
CA GLY A 266 29.71 23.57 28.03
C GLY A 266 28.61 23.97 29.02
N LEU A 267 28.99 24.34 30.25
CA LEU A 267 28.07 24.85 31.28
C LEU A 267 27.26 26.08 30.80
N LYS A 268 27.85 26.89 29.92
CA LYS A 268 27.20 28.05 29.30
C LYS A 268 26.07 27.66 28.35
N ASP A 269 26.23 26.55 27.64
CA ASP A 269 25.22 26.05 26.69
C ASP A 269 24.06 25.41 27.44
N VAL A 270 24.36 24.70 28.54
CA VAL A 270 23.35 24.19 29.48
C VAL A 270 22.53 25.33 30.11
N GLN A 271 23.18 26.42 30.53
CA GLN A 271 22.48 27.59 31.08
C GLN A 271 21.62 28.32 30.06
N LYS A 272 22.06 28.40 28.79
CA LYS A 272 21.25 28.99 27.72
C LYS A 272 20.03 28.14 27.40
N ALA A 273 20.22 26.83 27.27
CA ALA A 273 19.13 25.87 27.06
C ALA A 273 18.12 25.91 28.22
N ALA A 274 18.58 25.96 29.46
CA ALA A 274 17.71 26.08 30.64
C ALA A 274 16.86 27.38 30.62
N LYS A 275 17.48 28.51 30.28
CA LYS A 275 16.77 29.81 30.16
C LYS A 275 15.73 29.80 29.05
N GLU A 276 16.01 29.20 27.90
CA GLU A 276 15.07 29.12 26.78
C GLU A 276 13.83 28.27 27.12
N ILE A 277 14.01 27.18 27.89
CA ILE A 277 12.90 26.38 28.40
C ILE A 277 12.11 27.16 29.44
N ASP A 278 12.78 27.79 30.40
CA ASP A 278 12.12 28.53 31.47
C ASP A 278 11.32 29.72 30.89
N ASP A 279 11.86 30.43 29.90
CA ASP A 279 11.14 31.49 29.18
C ASP A 279 9.92 30.96 28.41
N ALA A 280 10.00 29.76 27.84
CA ALA A 280 8.87 29.13 27.14
C ALA A 280 7.79 28.61 28.11
N LEU A 281 8.22 27.99 29.22
CA LEU A 281 7.32 27.47 30.25
C LEU A 281 6.61 28.62 30.99
N LEU A 282 7.32 29.67 31.40
CA LEU A 282 6.71 30.82 32.07
C LEU A 282 5.59 31.45 31.21
N LYS A 283 5.84 31.64 29.91
CA LYS A 283 4.81 32.12 28.97
C LYS A 283 3.59 31.19 28.87
N VAL A 284 3.78 29.87 29.01
CA VAL A 284 2.66 28.90 29.04
C VAL A 284 1.91 28.93 30.37
N PHE A 285 2.61 29.18 31.47
CA PHE A 285 2.01 29.32 32.80
C PHE A 285 1.18 30.61 32.93
N ASP A 286 1.57 31.67 32.20
CA ASP A 286 0.85 32.95 32.18
C ASP A 286 -0.44 32.94 31.33
N PHE A 287 -0.65 31.91 30.49
CA PHE A 287 -1.84 31.84 29.64
C PHE A 287 -3.13 31.50 30.39
N ASP A 288 -4.28 31.92 29.87
CA ASP A 288 -5.59 31.47 30.36
C ASP A 288 -5.91 30.04 29.88
N MET A 289 -6.82 29.33 30.57
CA MET A 289 -7.24 27.97 30.18
C MET A 289 -7.79 27.89 28.74
N GLN A 290 -8.43 28.96 28.24
CA GLN A 290 -8.87 29.05 26.84
C GLN A 290 -7.67 29.14 25.88
N GLN A 291 -6.69 29.99 26.20
CA GLN A 291 -5.48 30.16 25.41
C GLN A 291 -4.62 28.88 25.41
N CYS A 292 -4.55 28.16 26.53
CA CYS A 292 -3.91 26.83 26.59
C CYS A 292 -4.59 25.79 25.69
N ASN A 293 -5.93 25.79 25.64
CA ASN A 293 -6.68 24.90 24.76
C ASN A 293 -6.47 25.23 23.27
N ASP A 294 -6.39 26.52 22.93
CA ASP A 294 -6.11 26.95 21.57
C ASP A 294 -4.66 26.69 21.17
N LEU A 295 -3.71 26.87 22.08
CA LEU A 295 -2.30 26.50 21.88
C LEU A 295 -2.16 24.98 21.68
N MET A 296 -2.89 24.17 22.44
CA MET A 296 -2.93 22.71 22.24
C MET A 296 -3.49 22.34 20.86
N ARG A 297 -4.54 23.01 20.39
CA ARG A 297 -5.08 22.81 19.03
C ARG A 297 -4.07 23.22 17.97
N ALA A 298 -3.37 24.35 18.16
CA ALA A 298 -2.34 24.85 17.25
C ALA A 298 -1.14 23.88 17.18
N LEU A 299 -0.64 23.38 18.31
CA LEU A 299 0.44 22.39 18.34
C LEU A 299 0.04 21.07 17.68
N LYS A 300 -1.20 20.59 17.89
CA LYS A 300 -1.71 19.40 17.20
C LYS A 300 -1.72 19.61 15.68
N ARG A 301 -2.23 20.76 15.22
CA ARG A 301 -2.22 21.14 13.79
C ARG A 301 -0.80 21.22 13.24
N TYR A 302 0.12 21.87 13.95
CA TYR A 302 1.53 21.98 13.57
C TYR A 302 2.21 20.60 13.47
N ARG A 303 1.99 19.69 14.43
CA ARG A 303 2.46 18.30 14.39
C ARG A 303 1.91 17.54 13.18
N THR A 304 0.64 17.72 12.82
CA THR A 304 0.06 17.06 11.64
C THR A 304 0.60 17.63 10.33
N LEU A 305 0.75 18.96 10.23
CA LEU A 305 1.25 19.64 9.04
C LEU A 305 2.72 19.33 8.76
N THR A 306 3.56 19.29 9.80
CA THR A 306 4.97 18.91 9.67
C THR A 306 5.14 17.45 9.21
N ARG A 307 4.28 16.52 9.66
CA ARG A 307 4.25 15.14 9.16
C ARG A 307 3.80 15.07 7.70
N GLU A 308 2.71 15.77 7.35
CA GLU A 308 2.22 15.83 5.97
C GLU A 308 3.27 16.41 5.03
N ARG A 309 3.97 17.48 5.43
CA ARG A 309 5.08 18.07 4.69
C ARG A 309 6.19 17.05 4.42
N LYS A 310 6.71 16.38 5.45
CA LYS A 310 7.75 15.35 5.29
C LYS A 310 7.31 14.23 4.35
N GLU A 311 6.07 13.78 4.45
CA GLU A 311 5.52 12.77 3.54
C GLU A 311 5.45 13.27 2.09
N LEU A 312 5.01 14.50 1.87
CA LEU A 312 4.91 15.09 0.53
C LEU A 312 6.29 15.35 -0.08
N GLU A 313 7.27 15.80 0.71
CA GLU A 313 8.67 15.94 0.28
C GLU A 313 9.26 14.58 -0.11
N LEU A 314 9.02 13.53 0.69
CA LEU A 314 9.43 12.16 0.35
C LEU A 314 8.75 11.61 -0.90
N ARG A 315 7.50 12.00 -1.17
CA ARG A 315 6.80 11.63 -2.41
C ARG A 315 7.40 12.33 -3.61
N LEU A 316 7.73 13.61 -3.49
CA LEU A 316 8.36 14.40 -4.57
C LEU A 316 9.81 14.02 -4.85
N SER A 317 10.57 13.56 -3.84
CA SER A 317 11.97 13.14 -4.04
C SER A 317 12.14 11.73 -4.60
N ARG A 318 11.10 10.89 -4.49
CA ARG A 318 11.07 9.54 -5.06
C ARG A 318 10.58 9.50 -6.51
N ASP A 319 10.09 10.63 -7.02
CA ASP A 319 9.61 10.82 -8.39
C ASP A 319 10.67 11.47 -9.29
#